data_AF-A0A3M7NVG5-F1
#
_entry.id   AF-A0A3M7NVG5-F1
#
_cell.length_a   1.000
_cell.length_b   1.000
_cell.length_c   1.000
_cell.angle_alpha   90.00
_cell.angle_beta   90.00
_cell.angle_gamma   90.00
#
_symmetry.space_group_name_H-M   'P 1'
#
loop_
_entity.id
_entity.type
_entity.pdbx_description
1 polymer ?
#
loop_
_entity_poly.entity_id
_entity_poly.type
_entity_poly.pdbx_seq_one_letter_code
_entity_poly.pdbx_strand_id
1 'polypeptide(L)'
;MVGLALFTIGTAVSKNTAPVFITRFFTGIFGSGPVGDVAATLGDMWTKEYRGIAVSLYAVAVVSRPTLGPVIGSALLVDPSPGWRWTMYLIAIFIGFTVVLSFFCFPEVYTPALLKRKAQKLRKETGDNRYWYPQERIKVDLKSIVTKRFSRPLKMLFTEPMEAVICFYALFVFSILYLSLEAFPIAFA
;
A
#
# COMPACT_ATOMS: atom_id res chain seq x y z
N MET A 1 -4.66 -4.37 -0.86
CA MET A 1 -3.99 -5.58 -0.34
C MET A 1 -4.46 -6.87 -1.01
N VAL A 2 -5.77 -7.19 -1.03
CA VAL A 2 -6.27 -8.45 -1.65
C VAL A 2 -5.85 -8.60 -3.12
N GLY A 3 -6.02 -7.55 -3.94
CA GLY A 3 -5.56 -7.56 -5.33
C GLY A 3 -4.06 -7.85 -5.46
N LEU A 4 -3.25 -7.22 -4.61
CA LEU A 4 -1.80 -7.45 -4.60
C LEU A 4 -1.44 -8.91 -4.25
N ALA A 5 -2.12 -9.55 -3.30
CA ALA A 5 -1.91 -10.98 -3.01
C ALA A 5 -2.27 -11.86 -4.22
N LEU A 6 -3.43 -11.62 -4.83
CA LEU A 6 -3.91 -12.40 -5.99
C LEU A 6 -2.98 -12.28 -7.21
N PHE A 7 -2.54 -11.08 -7.56
CA PHE A 7 -1.61 -10.88 -8.69
C PHE A 7 -0.19 -11.38 -8.36
N THR A 8 0.21 -11.40 -7.09
CA THR A 8 1.48 -12.03 -6.68
C THR A 8 1.44 -13.55 -6.88
N ILE A 9 0.33 -14.20 -6.52
CA ILE A 9 0.10 -15.62 -6.80
C ILE A 9 0.05 -15.86 -8.31
N GLY A 10 -0.63 -14.99 -9.07
CA GLY A 10 -0.65 -15.03 -10.53
C GLY A 10 0.75 -14.98 -11.15
N THR A 11 1.66 -14.21 -10.55
CA THR A 11 3.07 -14.16 -10.97
C THR A 11 3.80 -15.47 -10.68
N ALA A 12 3.51 -16.12 -9.54
CA ALA A 12 4.13 -17.39 -9.15
C ALA A 12 3.69 -18.57 -10.05
N VAL A 13 2.43 -18.58 -10.47
CA VAL A 13 1.84 -19.65 -11.30
C VAL A 13 2.15 -19.46 -12.80
N SER A 14 2.53 -18.25 -13.20
CA SER A 14 2.83 -17.93 -14.59
C SER A 14 3.96 -18.78 -15.17
N LYS A 15 3.74 -19.32 -16.39
CA LYS A 15 4.70 -20.14 -17.14
C LYS A 15 5.41 -19.37 -18.26
N ASN A 16 4.85 -18.25 -18.69
CA ASN A 16 5.35 -17.44 -19.81
C ASN A 16 5.80 -16.06 -19.33
N THR A 17 6.76 -15.46 -20.01
CA THR A 17 7.32 -14.15 -19.65
C THR A 17 6.30 -13.01 -19.75
N ALA A 18 5.45 -13.03 -20.78
CA ALA A 18 4.40 -12.02 -20.98
C ALA A 18 3.42 -11.93 -19.78
N PRO A 19 2.80 -13.03 -19.30
CA PRO A 19 1.94 -12.98 -18.12
C PRO A 19 2.68 -12.56 -16.84
N VAL A 20 3.98 -12.87 -16.70
CA VAL A 20 4.78 -12.36 -15.55
C VAL A 20 4.84 -10.84 -15.55
N PHE A 21 5.07 -10.20 -16.71
CA PHE A 21 5.11 -8.74 -16.80
C PHE A 21 3.75 -8.10 -16.50
N ILE A 22 2.67 -8.71 -17.01
CA ILE A 22 1.30 -8.22 -16.79
C ILE A 22 0.93 -8.32 -15.31
N THR A 23 1.15 -9.47 -14.67
CA THR A 23 0.82 -9.66 -13.25
C THR A 23 1.70 -8.77 -12.36
N ARG A 24 2.97 -8.56 -12.74
CA ARG A 24 3.88 -7.60 -12.10
C ARG A 24 3.35 -6.17 -12.13
N PHE A 25 2.90 -5.71 -13.30
CA PHE A 25 2.33 -4.38 -13.46
C PHE A 25 1.12 -4.18 -12.54
N PHE A 26 0.19 -5.14 -12.53
CA PHE A 26 -0.97 -5.07 -11.66
C PHE A 26 -0.61 -5.19 -10.17
N THR A 27 0.37 -6.02 -9.78
CA THR A 27 0.85 -6.02 -8.38
C THR A 27 1.35 -4.64 -7.96
N GLY A 28 2.05 -3.91 -8.83
CA GLY A 28 2.50 -2.54 -8.55
C GLY A 28 1.34 -1.58 -8.33
N ILE A 29 0.32 -1.61 -9.20
CA ILE A 29 -0.88 -0.77 -9.07
C ILE A 29 -1.61 -1.03 -7.75
N PHE A 30 -1.85 -2.30 -7.41
CA PHE A 30 -2.55 -2.64 -6.17
C PHE A 30 -1.68 -2.49 -4.92
N GLY A 31 -0.36 -2.37 -5.09
CA GLY A 31 0.61 -2.14 -4.01
C GLY A 31 0.84 -0.68 -3.65
N SER A 32 0.58 0.25 -4.58
CA SER A 32 0.76 1.68 -4.31
C SER A 32 -0.26 2.24 -3.32
N GLY A 33 -1.49 1.74 -3.35
CA GLY A 33 -2.60 2.23 -2.52
C GLY A 33 -2.26 2.29 -1.02
N PRO A 34 -1.84 1.18 -0.39
CA PRO A 34 -1.45 1.18 1.01
C PRO A 34 -0.32 2.15 1.35
N VAL A 35 0.68 2.28 0.47
CA VAL A 35 1.84 3.15 0.73
C VAL A 35 1.41 4.61 0.84
N GLY A 36 0.45 5.04 0.00
CA GLY A 36 -0.10 6.39 0.07
C GLY A 36 -1.03 6.63 1.26
N ASP A 37 -1.75 5.60 1.70
CA ASP A 37 -2.78 5.73 2.76
C ASP A 37 -2.20 5.70 4.18
N VAL A 38 -1.04 5.04 4.39
CA VAL A 38 -0.45 4.88 5.72
C VAL A 38 -0.23 6.22 6.45
N ALA A 39 0.20 7.26 5.74
CA ALA A 39 0.41 8.57 6.37
C ALA A 39 -0.88 9.21 6.89
N ALA A 40 -2.00 8.95 6.22
CA ALA A 40 -3.33 9.41 6.63
C ALA A 40 -3.86 8.57 7.79
N THR A 41 -3.76 7.24 7.70
CA THR A 41 -4.25 6.34 8.76
C THR A 41 -3.50 6.52 10.07
N LEU A 42 -2.17 6.74 10.03
CA LEU A 42 -1.39 7.09 11.24
C LEU A 42 -1.84 8.41 11.87
N GLY A 43 -2.31 9.36 11.05
CA GLY A 43 -2.88 10.63 11.53
C GLY A 43 -4.27 10.48 12.15
N ASP A 44 -5.05 9.50 11.68
CA ASP A 44 -6.38 9.20 12.23
C ASP A 44 -6.30 8.38 13.54
N MET A 45 -5.24 7.57 13.72
CA MET A 45 -5.08 6.68 14.87
C MET A 45 -4.35 7.31 16.08
N TRP A 46 -3.35 8.17 15.86
CA TRP A 46 -2.53 8.74 16.93
C TRP A 46 -2.76 10.24 17.13
N THR A 47 -2.82 10.67 18.40
CA THR A 47 -2.81 12.08 18.77
C THR A 47 -1.48 12.74 18.40
N LYS A 48 -1.48 14.08 18.24
CA LYS A 48 -0.33 14.85 17.74
C LYS A 48 0.96 14.60 18.52
N GLU A 49 0.86 14.37 19.83
CA GLU A 49 1.97 14.12 20.75
C GLU A 49 2.69 12.80 20.47
N TYR A 50 1.95 11.73 20.16
CA TYR A 50 2.51 10.39 19.93
C TYR A 50 2.72 10.07 18.45
N ARG A 51 2.21 10.91 17.54
CA ARG A 51 2.32 10.71 16.09
C ARG A 51 3.77 10.59 15.62
N GLY A 52 4.70 11.34 16.21
CA GLY A 52 6.13 11.28 15.87
C GLY A 52 6.73 9.88 16.09
N ILE A 53 6.36 9.24 17.22
CA ILE A 53 6.82 7.88 17.56
C ILE A 53 6.22 6.84 16.60
N ALA A 54 4.95 6.99 16.25
CA ALA A 54 4.31 6.06 15.31
C ALA A 54 4.94 6.16 13.90
N VAL A 55 5.24 7.38 13.43
CA VAL A 55 5.89 7.60 12.14
C VAL A 55 7.34 7.10 12.13
N SER A 56 8.09 7.26 13.22
CA SER A 56 9.46 6.75 13.29
C SER A 56 9.52 5.22 13.30
N LEU A 57 8.62 4.55 14.04
CA LEU A 57 8.48 3.09 13.99
C LEU A 57 8.12 2.60 12.59
N TYR A 58 7.21 3.30 11.90
CA TYR A 58 6.89 3.00 10.51
C TYR A 58 8.12 3.16 9.59
N ALA A 59 8.89 4.22 9.74
CA ALA A 59 10.11 4.42 8.96
C ALA A 59 11.14 3.30 9.16
N VAL A 60 11.33 2.84 10.41
CA VAL A 60 12.20 1.70 10.72
C VAL A 60 11.70 0.42 10.02
N ALA A 61 10.39 0.17 10.04
CA ALA A 61 9.80 -0.99 9.35
C ALA A 61 9.95 -0.91 7.82
N VAL A 62 9.87 0.29 7.23
CA VAL A 62 10.05 0.49 5.79
C VAL A 62 11.50 0.26 5.38
N VAL A 63 12.46 0.73 6.18
CA VAL A 63 13.91 0.60 5.91
C VAL A 63 14.43 -0.80 6.20
N SER A 64 13.86 -1.53 7.17
CA SER A 64 14.26 -2.91 7.46
C SER A 64 13.86 -3.89 6.35
N ARG A 65 12.80 -3.58 5.59
CA ARG A 65 12.27 -4.45 4.52
C ARG A 65 13.29 -4.72 3.39
N PRO A 66 14.01 -3.72 2.82
CA PRO A 66 15.11 -3.95 1.87
C PRO A 66 16.23 -4.87 2.37
N THR A 67 16.46 -4.96 3.69
CA THR A 67 17.48 -5.86 4.26
C THR A 67 16.94 -7.27 4.45
N LEU A 68 15.71 -7.40 4.95
CA LEU A 68 15.09 -8.70 5.20
C LEU A 68 14.70 -9.44 3.90
N GLY A 69 14.30 -8.71 2.87
CA GLY A 69 13.87 -9.29 1.59
C GLY A 69 14.94 -10.16 0.92
N PRO A 70 16.14 -9.63 0.64
CA PRO A 70 17.24 -10.39 0.04
C PRO A 70 17.74 -11.52 0.93
N VAL A 71 17.76 -11.36 2.26
CA VAL A 71 18.21 -12.41 3.20
C VAL A 71 17.27 -13.63 3.17
N ILE A 72 15.96 -13.39 3.19
CA ILE A 72 14.97 -14.47 3.07
C ILE A 72 14.98 -15.04 1.65
N GLY A 73 15.12 -14.18 0.64
CA GLY A 73 15.21 -14.57 -0.77
C GLY A 73 16.41 -15.46 -1.06
N SER A 74 17.59 -15.12 -0.55
CA SER A 74 18.82 -15.88 -0.74
C SER A 74 18.77 -17.23 -0.03
N ALA A 75 18.23 -17.29 1.19
CA ALA A 75 18.05 -18.54 1.93
C ALA A 75 17.15 -19.55 1.19
N LEU A 76 16.10 -19.08 0.51
CA LEU A 76 15.20 -19.92 -0.28
C LEU A 76 15.80 -20.40 -1.61
N LEU A 77 16.79 -19.68 -2.13
CA LEU A 77 17.48 -20.01 -3.38
C LEU A 77 18.61 -21.04 -3.19
N VAL A 78 18.91 -21.44 -1.95
CA VAL A 78 19.90 -22.48 -1.64
C VAL A 78 19.41 -23.85 -2.10
N ASP A 79 18.10 -24.11 -2.07
CA ASP A 79 17.51 -25.33 -2.60
C ASP A 79 17.22 -25.18 -4.12
N PRO A 80 17.66 -26.12 -4.98
CA PRO A 80 17.44 -26.01 -6.44
C PRO A 80 15.99 -26.27 -6.89
N SER A 81 15.18 -26.93 -6.07
CA SER A 81 13.84 -27.42 -6.45
C SER A 81 12.72 -26.38 -6.33
N PRO A 82 12.73 -25.46 -5.35
CA PRO A 82 11.76 -24.38 -5.25
C PRO A 82 12.42 -23.08 -5.73
N GLY A 83 12.60 -22.90 -7.04
CA GLY A 83 13.19 -21.67 -7.60
C GLY A 83 12.43 -20.38 -7.24
N TRP A 84 12.73 -19.25 -7.89
CA TRP A 84 12.17 -17.90 -7.65
C TRP A 84 10.63 -17.80 -7.43
N ARG A 85 9.86 -18.79 -7.88
CA ARG A 85 8.42 -18.93 -7.64
C ARG A 85 8.06 -19.06 -6.17
N TRP A 86 8.86 -19.76 -5.36
CA TRP A 86 8.59 -19.92 -3.93
C TRP A 86 8.74 -18.63 -3.14
N THR A 87 9.67 -17.76 -3.55
CA THR A 87 9.77 -16.40 -3.02
C THR A 87 8.45 -15.64 -3.21
N MET A 88 7.77 -15.82 -4.35
CA MET A 88 6.47 -15.18 -4.63
C MET A 88 5.34 -15.77 -3.79
N TYR A 89 5.33 -17.08 -3.57
CA TYR A 89 4.35 -17.71 -2.68
C TYR A 89 4.52 -17.25 -1.23
N LEU A 90 5.75 -17.14 -0.72
CA LEU A 90 6.00 -16.65 0.64
C LEU A 90 5.48 -15.22 0.80
N ILE A 91 5.80 -14.34 -0.14
CA ILE A 91 5.30 -12.96 -0.13
C ILE A 91 3.77 -12.97 -0.12
N ALA A 92 3.13 -13.77 -0.99
CA ALA A 92 1.67 -13.88 -1.04
C ALA A 92 1.05 -14.39 0.28
N ILE A 93 1.67 -15.38 0.94
CA ILE A 93 1.24 -15.88 2.25
C ILE A 93 1.33 -14.77 3.30
N PHE A 94 2.44 -14.03 3.33
CA PHE A 94 2.63 -12.93 4.28
C PHE A 94 1.60 -11.81 4.08
N ILE A 95 1.31 -11.44 2.83
CA ILE A 95 0.26 -10.45 2.53
C ILE A 95 -1.12 -11.01 2.88
N GLY A 96 -1.40 -12.26 2.56
CA GLY A 96 -2.66 -12.92 2.91
C GLY A 96 -2.88 -12.93 4.42
N PHE A 97 -1.84 -13.28 5.18
CA PHE A 97 -1.86 -13.27 6.64
C PHE A 97 -2.13 -11.88 7.21
N THR A 98 -1.45 -10.85 6.71
CA THR A 98 -1.69 -9.47 7.17
C THR A 98 -3.11 -8.99 6.83
N VAL A 99 -3.67 -9.36 5.68
CA VAL A 99 -5.06 -9.06 5.33
C VAL A 99 -6.05 -9.73 6.29
N VAL A 100 -5.85 -11.02 6.59
CA VAL A 100 -6.71 -11.75 7.52
C VAL A 100 -6.61 -11.14 8.92
N LEU A 101 -5.40 -10.86 9.39
CA LEU A 101 -5.17 -10.23 10.69
C LEU A 101 -5.82 -8.85 10.76
N SER A 102 -5.67 -8.02 9.72
CA SER A 102 -6.31 -6.70 9.65
C SER A 102 -7.84 -6.80 9.68
N PHE A 103 -8.43 -7.80 9.02
CA PHE A 103 -9.87 -7.97 8.99
C PHE A 103 -10.46 -8.39 10.35
N PHE A 104 -9.77 -9.24 11.10
CA PHE A 104 -10.28 -9.75 12.39
C PHE A 104 -9.85 -8.93 13.61
N CYS A 105 -8.65 -8.36 13.62
CA CYS A 105 -8.10 -7.70 14.80
C CYS A 105 -8.33 -6.19 14.84
N PHE A 106 -8.52 -5.52 13.69
CA PHE A 106 -8.64 -4.06 13.66
C PHE A 106 -10.10 -3.61 13.55
N PRO A 107 -10.64 -2.93 14.59
CA PRO A 107 -11.91 -2.25 14.46
C PRO A 107 -11.79 -1.05 13.50
N GLU A 108 -12.90 -0.67 12.89
CA GLU A 108 -12.97 0.53 12.03
C GLU A 108 -12.59 1.78 12.85
N VAL A 109 -11.46 2.41 12.54
CA VAL A 109 -10.96 3.61 13.24
C VAL A 109 -11.33 4.92 12.50
N TYR A 110 -11.92 4.81 11.30
CA TYR A 110 -12.18 5.99 10.47
C TYR A 110 -13.32 6.84 11.05
N THR A 111 -12.95 7.99 11.63
CA THR A 111 -13.86 8.93 12.31
C THR A 111 -15.09 9.30 11.46
N PRO A 112 -14.96 9.65 10.16
CA PRO A 112 -16.12 9.95 9.32
C PRO A 112 -17.08 8.76 9.10
N ALA A 113 -16.57 7.53 9.01
CA ALA A 113 -17.41 6.34 8.89
C ALA A 113 -18.14 6.01 10.20
N LEU A 114 -17.48 6.18 11.34
CA LEU A 114 -18.08 5.98 12.66
C LEU A 114 -19.18 7.02 12.93
N LEU A 115 -18.94 8.30 12.63
CA LEU A 115 -19.94 9.35 12.79
C LEU A 115 -21.14 9.14 11.86
N LYS A 116 -20.91 8.68 10.63
CA LYS A 116 -21.98 8.30 9.69
C LYS A 116 -22.85 7.18 10.26
N ARG A 117 -22.24 6.09 10.75
CA ARG A 117 -22.97 4.97 11.37
C ARG A 117 -23.77 5.42 12.60
N LYS A 118 -23.19 6.29 13.43
CA LYS A 118 -23.86 6.85 14.61
C LYS A 118 -25.05 7.74 14.24
N ALA A 119 -24.89 8.63 13.27
CA ALA A 119 -25.97 9.49 12.78
C ALA A 119 -27.14 8.67 12.22
N GLN A 120 -26.85 7.61 11.46
CA GLN A 120 -27.86 6.69 10.92
C GLN A 120 -28.59 5.91 12.01
N LYS A 121 -27.88 5.49 13.06
CA LYS A 121 -28.48 4.81 14.22
C LYS A 121 -29.41 5.75 14.99
N LEU A 122 -28.95 6.96 15.31
CA LEU A 122 -29.75 7.98 16.00
C LEU A 122 -31.00 8.38 15.21
N ARG A 123 -30.91 8.47 13.88
CA ARG A 123 -32.08 8.75 13.03
C ARG A 123 -33.15 7.65 13.10
N LYS A 124 -32.74 6.39 13.25
CA LYS A 124 -33.66 5.26 13.40
C LYS A 124 -34.29 5.20 14.80
N GLU A 125 -33.56 5.61 15.83
CA GLU A 125 -34.03 5.56 17.22
C GLU A 125 -34.92 6.76 17.59
N THR A 126 -34.55 7.98 17.18
CA THR A 126 -35.27 9.21 17.57
C THR A 126 -36.35 9.61 16.57
N GLY A 127 -36.32 9.10 15.34
CA GLY A 127 -37.20 9.54 14.24
C GLY A 127 -36.93 10.98 13.77
N ASP A 128 -36.01 11.70 14.41
CA ASP A 128 -35.66 13.08 14.09
C ASP A 128 -34.61 13.12 12.96
N ASN A 129 -34.99 13.75 11.85
CA ASN A 129 -34.19 13.85 10.63
C ASN A 129 -33.12 14.97 10.70
N ARG A 130 -32.98 15.61 11.86
CA ARG A 130 -31.96 16.65 12.10
C ARG A 130 -30.55 16.11 12.33
N TYR A 131 -30.39 14.83 12.66
CA TYR A 131 -29.07 14.21 12.79
C TYR A 131 -28.54 13.79 11.41
N TRP A 132 -27.66 14.62 10.83
CA TRP A 132 -27.00 14.34 9.56
C TRP A 132 -25.50 14.64 9.65
N TYR A 133 -24.69 13.89 8.89
CA TYR A 133 -23.25 14.12 8.81
C TYR A 133 -22.88 14.78 7.47
N PRO A 134 -22.09 15.88 7.45
CA PRO A 134 -21.80 16.62 6.21
C PRO A 134 -21.21 15.80 5.05
N GLN A 135 -20.35 14.81 5.32
CA GLN A 135 -19.84 13.93 4.25
C GLN A 135 -20.89 12.97 3.67
N GLU A 136 -22.08 12.79 4.26
CA GLU A 136 -23.14 11.96 3.64
C GLU A 136 -23.67 12.53 2.32
N ARG A 137 -23.53 13.84 2.08
CA ARG A 137 -23.97 14.49 0.84
C ARG A 137 -22.99 14.36 -0.32
N ILE A 138 -21.77 13.88 -0.08
CA ILE A 138 -20.78 13.69 -1.14
C ILE A 138 -21.15 12.40 -1.88
N LYS A 139 -22.04 12.51 -2.87
CA LYS A 139 -22.27 11.45 -3.85
C LYS A 139 -20.98 11.31 -4.65
N VAL A 140 -20.27 10.21 -4.40
CA VAL A 140 -19.06 9.90 -5.13
C VAL A 140 -19.46 9.41 -6.52
N ASP A 141 -19.51 10.33 -7.46
CA ASP A 141 -19.75 9.98 -8.87
C ASP A 141 -18.47 9.37 -9.45
N LEU A 142 -18.56 8.23 -10.13
CA LEU A 142 -17.39 7.52 -10.67
C LEU A 142 -16.56 8.42 -11.61
N LYS A 143 -17.23 9.28 -12.38
CA LYS A 143 -16.59 10.27 -13.23
C LYS A 143 -15.85 11.32 -12.40
N SER A 144 -16.45 11.77 -11.30
CA SER A 144 -15.79 12.69 -10.36
C SER A 144 -14.60 12.07 -9.63
N ILE A 145 -14.59 10.76 -9.37
CA ILE A 145 -13.47 10.03 -8.75
C ILE A 145 -12.29 10.01 -9.71
N VAL A 146 -12.51 9.57 -10.95
CA VAL A 146 -11.43 9.49 -11.95
C VAL A 146 -10.90 10.89 -12.24
N THR A 147 -11.75 11.86 -12.53
CA THR A 147 -11.30 13.22 -12.86
C THR A 147 -10.68 13.96 -11.67
N LYS A 148 -11.23 13.89 -10.46
CA LYS A 148 -10.65 14.61 -9.32
C LYS A 148 -9.48 13.89 -8.66
N ARG A 149 -9.49 12.55 -8.57
CA ARG A 149 -8.44 11.80 -7.85
C ARG A 149 -7.27 11.39 -8.74
N PHE A 150 -7.48 11.20 -10.05
CA PHE A 150 -6.39 10.87 -10.97
C PHE A 150 -5.74 12.11 -11.59
N SER A 151 -6.54 13.11 -11.99
CA SER A 151 -5.99 14.30 -12.64
C SER A 151 -5.33 15.28 -11.67
N ARG A 152 -5.71 15.30 -10.38
CA ARG A 152 -5.07 16.19 -9.40
C ARG A 152 -3.60 15.83 -9.14
N PRO A 153 -3.23 14.58 -8.81
CA PRO A 153 -1.82 14.21 -8.61
C PRO A 153 -0.97 14.47 -9.86
N LEU A 154 -1.49 14.13 -11.05
CA LEU A 154 -0.78 14.42 -12.30
C LEU A 154 -0.59 15.93 -12.52
N LYS A 155 -1.62 16.72 -12.23
CA LYS A 155 -1.51 18.18 -12.34
C LYS A 155 -0.50 18.71 -11.34
N MET A 156 -0.58 18.32 -10.06
CA MET A 156 0.34 18.75 -9.00
C MET A 156 1.79 18.41 -9.37
N LEU A 157 2.05 17.20 -9.88
CA LEU A 157 3.38 16.80 -10.34
C LEU A 157 3.99 17.72 -11.41
N PHE A 158 3.19 18.24 -12.34
CA PHE A 158 3.66 19.13 -13.40
C PHE A 158 3.53 20.63 -13.08
N THR A 159 2.65 21.01 -12.15
CA THR A 159 2.41 22.43 -11.81
C THR A 159 3.13 22.87 -10.55
N GLU A 160 3.42 21.96 -9.62
CA GLU A 160 4.09 22.26 -8.35
C GLU A 160 5.55 21.77 -8.40
N PRO A 161 6.53 22.67 -8.63
CA PRO A 161 7.93 22.27 -8.87
C PRO A 161 8.59 21.59 -7.66
N MET A 162 8.12 21.90 -6.44
CA MET A 162 8.62 21.24 -5.23
C MET A 162 8.30 19.74 -5.21
N GLU A 163 7.10 19.35 -5.64
CA GLU A 163 6.71 17.94 -5.71
C GLU A 163 7.54 17.20 -6.76
N ALA A 164 7.74 17.80 -7.94
CA ALA A 164 8.56 17.23 -9.01
C ALA A 164 10.00 16.93 -8.54
N VAL A 165 10.63 17.86 -7.81
CA VAL A 165 11.99 17.68 -7.29
C VAL A 165 12.05 16.56 -6.25
N ILE A 166 11.09 16.48 -5.33
CA ILE A 166 11.05 15.43 -4.31
C ILE A 166 10.80 14.06 -4.94
N CYS A 167 9.87 13.98 -5.90
CA CYS A 167 9.62 12.75 -6.65
C CYS A 167 10.86 12.30 -7.43
N PHE A 168 11.56 13.22 -8.10
CA PHE A 168 12.79 12.90 -8.83
C PHE A 168 13.90 12.41 -7.88
N TYR A 169 14.09 13.08 -6.75
CA TYR A 169 15.03 12.64 -5.72
C TYR A 169 14.69 11.24 -5.18
N ALA A 170 13.41 10.99 -4.87
CA ALA A 170 12.97 9.67 -4.40
C ALA A 170 13.20 8.59 -5.47
N LEU A 171 12.87 8.86 -6.75
CA LEU A 171 13.13 7.96 -7.86
C LEU A 171 14.63 7.66 -8.01
N PHE A 172 15.48 8.67 -7.88
CA PHE A 172 16.94 8.52 -7.95
C PHE A 172 17.47 7.62 -6.83
N VAL A 173 17.07 7.87 -5.59
CA VAL A 173 17.45 7.05 -4.42
C VAL A 173 16.95 5.61 -4.58
N PHE A 174 15.69 5.41 -4.98
CA PHE A 174 15.15 4.06 -5.20
C PHE A 174 15.88 3.35 -6.35
N SER A 175 16.22 4.04 -7.42
CA SER A 175 16.94 3.46 -8.56
C SER A 175 18.34 2.99 -8.15
N ILE A 176 19.07 3.79 -7.37
CA ILE A 176 20.37 3.38 -6.82
C ILE A 176 20.23 2.15 -5.91
N LEU A 177 19.20 2.12 -5.07
CA LEU A 177 18.96 0.99 -4.17
C LEU A 177 18.67 -0.31 -4.94
N TYR A 178 17.87 -0.26 -6.00
CA TYR A 178 17.60 -1.46 -6.80
C TYR A 178 18.80 -1.87 -7.67
N LEU A 179 19.52 -0.90 -8.24
CA LEU A 179 20.70 -1.17 -9.05
C LEU A 179 21.82 -1.81 -8.20
N SER A 180 21.97 -1.40 -6.94
CA SER A 180 22.97 -2.00 -6.05
C SER A 180 22.66 -3.47 -5.75
N LEU A 181 21.37 -3.85 -5.61
CA LEU A 181 20.97 -5.25 -5.42
C LEU A 181 21.33 -6.14 -6.61
N GLU A 182 21.31 -5.62 -7.84
CA GLU A 182 21.77 -6.34 -9.04
C GLU A 182 23.29 -6.30 -9.21
N ALA A 183 23.94 -5.24 -8.77
CA ALA A 183 25.40 -5.10 -8.86
C ALA A 183 26.15 -6.01 -7.87
N PHE A 184 25.59 -6.26 -6.67
CA PHE A 184 26.22 -7.13 -5.67
C PHE A 184 26.57 -8.53 -6.16
N PRO A 185 25.65 -9.30 -6.80
CA PRO A 185 26.00 -10.61 -7.33
C PRO A 185 27.02 -10.56 -8.47
N ILE A 186 27.19 -9.42 -9.17
CA ILE A 186 28.20 -9.27 -10.23
C ILE A 186 29.58 -8.94 -9.63
N ALA A 187 29.62 -8.11 -8.59
CA ALA A 187 30.87 -7.67 -7.95
C ALA A 187 31.50 -8.73 -7.04
N PHE A 188 30.68 -9.60 -6.44
CA PHE A 188 31.10 -10.69 -5.56
C PHE A 188 30.94 -12.09 -6.21
N ALA A 189 30.82 -12.13 -7.54
CA ALA A 189 30.85 -13.36 -8.34
C ALA A 189 32.24 -14.02 -8.38
#